data_AF-A0A963K0L8-F1
#
_entry.id   AF-A0A963K0L8-F1
#
_cell.length_a   1.000
_cell.length_b   1.000
_cell.length_c   1.000
_cell.angle_alpha   90.00
_cell.angle_beta   90.00
_cell.angle_gamma   90.00
#
_symmetry.space_group_name_H-M   'P 1'
#
loop_
_entity.id
_entity.type
_entity.pdbx_description
1 polymer ?
#
loop_
_entity_poly.entity_id
_entity_poly.type
_entity_poly.pdbx_seq_one_letter_code
_entity_poly.pdbx_strand_id
1 'polypeptide(L)'
;MQGPGLSEGDLAFYRENGYLMIEDAVSPEDLAELQAVARDFIDRSRRVAESNDIYDLDEGHSPSNPRLTRIKLPHKQHPVFDRVLRSDRMKSYFTALLGPDVVLQTSKLNTKAPGGGAAVEWHQDWAFYPHTNDDMLAFGLMLEDV
;
A
#
# COMPACT_ATOMS: atom_id res chain seq x y z
N MET A 1 -22.77 -4.90 -4.72
CA MET A 1 -22.94 -5.08 -3.26
C MET A 1 -22.01 -4.09 -2.57
N GLN A 2 -22.53 -3.18 -1.76
CA GLN A 2 -21.71 -2.31 -0.90
C GLN A 2 -21.04 -3.22 0.14
N GLY A 3 -19.72 -3.08 0.32
CA GLY A 3 -19.01 -3.82 1.38
C GLY A 3 -19.51 -3.41 2.77
N PRO A 4 -19.28 -4.23 3.81
CA PRO A 4 -19.63 -3.84 5.16
C PRO A 4 -18.82 -2.59 5.55
N GLY A 5 -19.52 -1.50 5.86
CA GLY A 5 -18.89 -0.29 6.40
C GLY A 5 -18.33 -0.54 7.80
N LEU A 6 -17.45 0.35 8.26
CA LEU A 6 -16.89 0.30 9.61
C LEU A 6 -18.01 0.47 10.65
N SER A 7 -17.98 -0.35 11.70
CA SER A 7 -18.90 -0.22 12.83
C SER A 7 -18.53 0.95 13.74
N GLU A 8 -19.45 1.39 14.60
CA GLU A 8 -19.12 2.38 15.64
C GLU A 8 -17.99 1.90 16.57
N GLY A 9 -17.91 0.59 16.82
CA GLY A 9 -16.84 -0.04 17.59
C GLY A 9 -15.49 0.09 16.89
N ASP A 10 -15.43 -0.13 15.58
CA ASP A 10 -14.20 0.02 14.79
C ASP A 10 -13.70 1.47 14.81
N LEU A 11 -14.64 2.43 14.68
CA LEU A 11 -14.32 3.86 14.73
C LEU A 11 -13.83 4.28 16.12
N ALA A 12 -14.45 3.77 17.19
CA ALA A 12 -14.00 4.02 18.56
C ALA A 12 -12.60 3.43 18.80
N PHE A 13 -12.37 2.19 18.36
CA PHE A 13 -11.09 1.52 18.47
C PHE A 13 -9.98 2.29 17.73
N TYR A 14 -10.24 2.72 16.49
CA TYR A 14 -9.28 3.50 15.71
C TYR A 14 -8.90 4.80 16.41
N ARG A 15 -9.88 5.53 16.96
CA ARG A 15 -9.64 6.81 17.67
C ARG A 15 -8.82 6.62 18.94
N GLU A 16 -9.04 5.52 19.67
CA GLU A 16 -8.32 5.24 20.91
C GLU A 16 -6.89 4.72 20.65
N ASN A 17 -6.71 3.88 19.63
CA ASN A 17 -5.47 3.12 19.42
C ASN A 17 -4.60 3.64 18.25
N GLY A 18 -5.15 4.47 17.37
CA GLY A 18 -4.44 5.01 16.20
C GLY A 18 -4.27 4.01 15.04
N TYR A 19 -4.92 2.85 15.09
CA TYR A 19 -4.89 1.86 14.01
C TYR A 19 -6.19 1.04 13.96
N LEU A 20 -6.44 0.40 12.82
CA LEU A 20 -7.54 -0.55 12.63
C LEU A 20 -7.13 -1.62 11.63
N MET A 21 -7.40 -2.89 11.93
CA MET A 21 -7.26 -4.00 11.00
C MET A 21 -8.62 -4.33 10.40
N ILE A 22 -8.67 -4.49 9.07
CA ILE A 22 -9.89 -4.86 8.35
C ILE A 22 -9.56 -6.13 7.57
N GLU A 23 -10.17 -7.24 7.96
CA GLU A 23 -10.08 -8.50 7.24
C GLU A 23 -10.93 -8.45 5.96
N ASP A 24 -10.52 -9.16 4.92
CA ASP A 24 -11.22 -9.25 3.64
C ASP A 24 -11.56 -7.87 3.01
N ALA A 25 -10.67 -6.91 3.19
CA ALA A 25 -10.85 -5.52 2.77
C ALA A 25 -11.05 -5.36 1.25
N VAL A 26 -10.62 -6.32 0.43
CA VAL A 26 -10.84 -6.39 -1.03
C VAL A 26 -11.44 -7.73 -1.42
N SER A 27 -11.97 -7.85 -2.63
CA SER A 27 -12.45 -9.16 -3.10
C SER A 27 -11.29 -10.10 -3.39
N PRO A 28 -11.50 -11.44 -3.34
CA PRO A 28 -10.47 -12.41 -3.72
C PRO A 28 -9.97 -12.22 -5.16
N GLU A 29 -10.83 -11.77 -6.07
CA GLU A 29 -10.47 -11.50 -7.46
C GLU A 29 -9.55 -10.28 -7.57
N ASP A 30 -9.86 -9.20 -6.85
CA ASP A 30 -9.00 -8.00 -6.79
C ASP A 30 -7.64 -8.34 -6.17
N LEU A 31 -7.63 -9.12 -5.08
CA LEU A 31 -6.39 -9.59 -4.46
C LEU A 31 -5.54 -10.42 -5.43
N ALA A 32 -6.15 -11.37 -6.13
CA ALA A 32 -5.45 -12.21 -7.10
C ALA A 32 -4.86 -11.39 -8.27
N GLU A 33 -5.59 -10.39 -8.77
CA GLU A 33 -5.09 -9.50 -9.82
C GLU A 33 -3.92 -8.64 -9.31
N LEU A 34 -4.04 -8.05 -8.12
CA LEU A 34 -2.96 -7.28 -7.47
C LEU A 34 -1.69 -8.13 -7.30
N GLN A 35 -1.84 -9.37 -6.80
CA GLN A 35 -0.74 -10.32 -6.64
C GLN A 35 -0.09 -10.70 -7.98
N ALA A 36 -0.90 -10.95 -9.02
CA ALA A 36 -0.39 -11.26 -10.35
C ALA A 36 0.44 -10.10 -10.92
N VAL A 37 -0.06 -8.89 -10.80
CA VAL A 37 0.62 -7.68 -11.26
C VAL A 37 1.88 -7.39 -10.43
N ALA A 38 1.84 -7.55 -9.11
CA ALA A 38 3.01 -7.41 -8.25
C ALA A 38 4.13 -8.39 -8.66
N ARG A 39 3.79 -9.64 -8.97
CA ARG A 39 4.74 -10.64 -9.49
C ARG A 39 5.32 -10.24 -10.85
N ASP A 40 4.51 -9.68 -11.75
CA ASP A 40 5.00 -9.14 -13.03
C ASP A 40 6.00 -7.99 -12.81
N PHE A 41 5.72 -7.04 -11.91
CA PHE A 41 6.68 -5.97 -11.58
C PHE A 41 8.00 -6.54 -11.05
N ILE A 42 7.95 -7.56 -10.19
CA ILE A 42 9.17 -8.24 -9.68
C ILE A 42 9.92 -8.91 -10.84
N ASP A 43 9.26 -9.61 -11.75
CA ASP A 43 9.94 -10.26 -12.88
C ASP A 43 10.58 -9.25 -13.83
N ARG A 44 9.86 -8.18 -14.17
CA ARG A 44 10.39 -7.11 -15.02
C ARG A 44 11.57 -6.39 -14.39
N SER A 45 11.60 -6.27 -13.06
CA SER A 45 12.71 -5.65 -12.34
C SER A 45 14.05 -6.35 -12.61
N ARG A 46 14.05 -7.66 -12.94
CA ARG A 46 15.27 -8.41 -13.31
C ARG A 46 16.07 -7.79 -14.45
N ARG A 47 15.44 -6.98 -15.31
CA ARG A 47 16.08 -6.31 -16.45
C ARG A 47 16.60 -4.90 -16.11
N VAL A 48 16.45 -4.47 -14.86
CA VAL A 48 16.79 -3.14 -14.38
C VAL A 48 18.04 -3.26 -13.50
N ALA A 49 19.11 -2.57 -13.89
CA ALA A 49 20.38 -2.65 -13.18
C ALA A 49 20.45 -1.69 -11.98
N GLU A 50 19.72 -0.57 -12.03
CA GLU A 50 19.78 0.51 -11.04
C GLU A 50 18.39 1.06 -10.75
N SER A 51 18.17 1.55 -9.53
CA SER A 51 16.93 2.22 -9.13
C SER A 51 16.60 3.38 -10.08
N ASN A 52 15.32 3.56 -10.36
CA ASN A 52 14.84 4.57 -11.31
C ASN A 52 13.48 5.15 -10.85
N ASP A 53 12.79 5.85 -11.74
CA ASP A 53 11.51 6.51 -11.43
C ASP A 53 10.38 5.53 -11.07
N ILE A 54 10.54 4.24 -11.38
CA ILE A 54 9.55 3.19 -11.11
C ILE A 54 9.99 2.29 -9.96
N TYR A 55 11.26 1.90 -9.92
CA TYR A 55 11.77 0.86 -9.02
C TYR A 55 12.81 1.41 -8.04
N ASP A 56 12.69 1.01 -6.76
CA ASP A 56 13.81 1.00 -5.82
C ASP A 56 14.32 -0.44 -5.67
N LEU A 57 15.61 -0.64 -5.92
CA LEU A 57 16.30 -1.93 -5.84
C LEU A 57 17.12 -2.01 -4.54
N ASP A 58 17.22 -3.21 -3.96
CA ASP A 58 18.13 -3.48 -2.83
C ASP A 58 19.55 -3.76 -3.32
N GLU A 59 20.50 -3.73 -2.39
CA GLU A 59 21.85 -4.25 -2.64
C GLU A 59 21.80 -5.72 -3.09
N GLY A 60 22.62 -6.07 -4.09
CA GLY A 60 22.69 -7.43 -4.64
C GLY A 60 21.56 -7.79 -5.59
N HIS A 61 20.74 -6.83 -6.02
CA HIS A 61 19.76 -7.03 -7.09
C HIS A 61 20.45 -7.51 -8.37
N SER A 62 19.92 -8.56 -9.00
CA SER A 62 20.39 -9.04 -10.30
C SER A 62 19.29 -9.78 -11.07
N PRO A 63 19.48 -10.06 -12.37
CA PRO A 63 18.52 -10.82 -13.14
C PRO A 63 18.20 -12.20 -12.57
N SER A 64 19.17 -12.88 -11.93
CA SER A 64 18.98 -14.18 -11.29
C SER A 64 18.55 -14.08 -9.83
N ASN A 65 18.72 -12.92 -9.20
CA ASN A 65 18.39 -12.65 -7.80
C ASN A 65 17.63 -11.30 -7.67
N PRO A 66 16.34 -11.26 -8.04
CA PRO A 66 15.59 -10.01 -8.03
C PRO A 66 15.33 -9.56 -6.59
N ARG A 67 15.91 -8.41 -6.25
CA ARG A 67 15.73 -7.77 -4.95
C ARG A 67 15.05 -6.41 -5.14
N LEU A 68 13.81 -6.44 -5.60
CA LEU A 68 12.97 -5.24 -5.68
C LEU A 68 12.50 -4.91 -4.27
N THR A 69 12.64 -3.65 -3.83
CA THR A 69 12.17 -3.21 -2.51
C THR A 69 10.91 -2.38 -2.59
N ARG A 70 10.75 -1.61 -3.68
CA ARG A 70 9.59 -0.75 -3.86
C ARG A 70 9.27 -0.51 -5.33
N ILE A 71 7.97 -0.45 -5.60
CA ILE A 71 7.40 0.16 -6.81
C ILE A 71 6.82 1.52 -6.42
N LYS A 72 7.31 2.57 -7.08
CA LYS A 72 6.91 3.97 -6.87
C LYS A 72 5.57 4.24 -7.54
N LEU A 73 4.65 4.85 -6.79
CA LEU A 73 3.35 5.30 -7.28
C LEU A 73 2.61 4.21 -8.09
N PRO A 74 2.38 3.00 -7.53
CA PRO A 74 1.82 1.86 -8.27
C PRO A 74 0.50 2.16 -9.00
N HIS A 75 -0.34 3.05 -8.46
CA HIS A 75 -1.56 3.55 -9.12
C HIS A 75 -1.31 4.24 -10.47
N LYS A 76 -0.10 4.79 -10.70
CA LYS A 76 0.31 5.34 -12.00
C LYS A 76 0.98 4.30 -12.91
N GLN A 77 1.40 3.17 -12.36
CA GLN A 77 2.14 2.13 -13.09
C GLN A 77 1.25 1.02 -13.62
N HIS A 78 0.14 0.71 -12.94
CA HIS A 78 -0.83 -0.28 -13.42
C HIS A 78 -2.26 0.08 -12.99
N PRO A 79 -3.26 -0.02 -13.90
CA PRO A 79 -4.65 0.36 -13.62
C PRO A 79 -5.29 -0.36 -12.43
N VAL A 80 -4.91 -1.62 -12.15
CA VAL A 80 -5.45 -2.39 -11.02
C VAL A 80 -5.29 -1.65 -9.68
N PHE A 81 -4.14 -1.01 -9.46
CA PHE A 81 -3.87 -0.34 -8.19
C PHE A 81 -4.74 0.90 -8.03
N ASP A 82 -4.91 1.70 -9.08
CA ASP A 82 -5.80 2.86 -9.05
C ASP A 82 -7.27 2.44 -8.92
N ARG A 83 -7.67 1.40 -9.65
CA ARG A 83 -9.03 0.83 -9.60
C ARG A 83 -9.41 0.35 -8.20
N VAL A 84 -8.55 -0.42 -7.54
CA VAL A 84 -8.78 -0.91 -6.18
C VAL A 84 -8.77 0.24 -5.18
N LEU A 85 -7.76 1.11 -5.24
CA LEU A 85 -7.63 2.28 -4.35
C LEU A 85 -8.84 3.23 -4.43
N ARG A 86 -9.44 3.36 -5.61
CA ARG A 86 -10.61 4.22 -5.87
C ARG A 86 -11.94 3.47 -5.85
N SER A 87 -11.95 2.19 -5.48
CA SER A 87 -13.19 1.42 -5.35
C SER A 87 -14.11 2.03 -4.29
N ASP A 88 -15.43 1.84 -4.44
CA ASP A 88 -16.41 2.34 -3.47
C ASP A 88 -16.17 1.75 -2.07
N ARG A 89 -15.65 0.51 -2.02
CA ARG A 89 -15.27 -0.14 -0.77
C ARG A 89 -14.13 0.61 -0.07
N MET A 90 -13.01 0.87 -0.74
CA MET A 90 -11.90 1.63 -0.16
C MET A 90 -12.32 3.05 0.24
N LYS A 91 -13.06 3.75 -0.64
CA LYS A 91 -13.60 5.07 -0.34
C LYS A 91 -14.49 5.07 0.90
N SER A 92 -15.29 4.02 1.13
CA SER A 92 -16.13 3.95 2.32
C SER A 92 -15.31 3.89 3.61
N TYR A 93 -14.16 3.20 3.62
CA TYR A 93 -13.27 3.16 4.77
C TYR A 93 -12.61 4.51 5.00
N PHE A 94 -12.06 5.13 3.95
CA PHE A 94 -11.39 6.43 4.08
C PHE A 94 -12.34 7.53 4.52
N THR A 95 -13.55 7.57 3.96
CA THR A 95 -14.52 8.60 4.30
C THR A 95 -15.10 8.43 5.70
N ALA A 96 -15.22 7.20 6.19
CA ALA A 96 -15.61 6.95 7.57
C ALA A 96 -14.54 7.41 8.59
N LEU A 97 -13.26 7.35 8.23
CA LEU A 97 -12.15 7.72 9.13
C LEU A 97 -11.72 9.18 9.02
N LEU A 98 -11.72 9.76 7.81
CA LEU A 98 -11.20 11.11 7.53
C LEU A 98 -12.27 12.13 7.14
N GLY A 99 -13.52 11.70 6.94
CA GLY A 99 -14.58 12.54 6.39
C GLY A 99 -14.63 12.53 4.85
N PRO A 100 -15.53 13.33 4.24
CA PRO A 100 -15.90 13.18 2.83
C PRO A 100 -14.82 13.60 1.82
N ASP A 101 -13.92 14.50 2.20
CA ASP A 101 -12.97 15.15 1.29
C ASP A 101 -11.56 14.55 1.42
N VAL A 102 -11.36 13.36 0.84
CA VAL A 102 -10.09 12.62 0.91
C VAL A 102 -9.26 12.80 -0.36
N VAL A 103 -7.97 13.09 -0.19
CA VAL A 103 -6.98 13.16 -1.27
C VAL A 103 -5.87 12.13 -1.08
N LEU A 104 -5.42 11.51 -2.17
CA LEU A 104 -4.24 10.66 -2.16
C LEU A 104 -2.97 11.52 -2.19
N GLN A 105 -2.20 11.53 -1.09
CA GLN A 105 -0.91 12.22 -1.05
C GLN A 105 0.19 11.44 -1.77
N THR A 106 0.34 10.15 -1.46
CA THR A 106 1.37 9.29 -2.06
C THR A 106 0.97 7.82 -1.98
N SER A 107 1.69 6.95 -2.70
CA SER A 107 1.53 5.50 -2.60
C SER A 107 2.81 4.79 -2.97
N LYS A 108 3.00 3.61 -2.37
CA LYS A 108 4.16 2.74 -2.57
C LYS A 108 3.69 1.29 -2.45
N LEU A 109 4.14 0.43 -3.34
CA LEU A 109 4.04 -1.01 -3.15
C LEU A 109 5.41 -1.49 -2.68
N ASN A 110 5.48 -1.93 -1.43
CA ASN A 110 6.74 -2.42 -0.84
C ASN A 110 6.80 -3.93 -0.99
N THR A 111 7.97 -4.43 -1.36
CA THR A 111 8.27 -5.85 -1.50
C THR A 111 9.47 -6.19 -0.61
N LYS A 112 9.44 -7.35 0.06
CA LYS A 112 10.56 -7.82 0.86
C LYS A 112 11.11 -9.10 0.24
N ALA A 113 12.29 -9.00 -0.36
CA ALA A 113 12.95 -10.17 -0.91
C ALA A 113 13.43 -11.11 0.22
N PRO A 114 13.41 -12.44 0.03
CA PRO A 114 13.97 -13.39 0.99
C PRO A 114 15.44 -13.05 1.29
N GLY A 115 15.82 -13.04 2.57
CA GLY A 115 17.18 -12.67 2.99
C GLY A 115 17.55 -11.22 2.61
N GLY A 116 16.57 -10.34 2.44
CA GLY A 116 16.76 -8.93 2.16
C GLY A 116 15.83 -8.03 2.94
N GLY A 117 15.97 -6.73 2.68
CA GLY A 117 15.24 -5.68 3.38
C GLY A 117 16.05 -5.07 4.53
N ALA A 118 16.11 -3.74 4.51
CA ALA A 118 16.59 -2.97 5.65
C ALA A 118 15.53 -2.93 6.76
N ALA A 119 15.98 -2.89 8.01
CA ALA A 119 15.09 -2.57 9.12
C ALA A 119 14.47 -1.18 8.90
N VAL A 120 13.16 -1.09 9.16
CA VAL A 120 12.47 0.19 9.22
C VAL A 120 12.45 0.61 10.67
N GLU A 121 13.27 1.59 11.00
CA GLU A 121 13.34 2.15 12.35
C GLU A 121 12.04 2.84 12.74
N TRP A 122 11.81 2.96 14.05
CA TRP A 122 10.65 3.68 14.59
C TRP A 122 10.60 5.11 14.08
N HIS A 123 9.46 5.50 13.50
CA HIS A 123 9.20 6.86 13.03
C HIS A 123 7.70 7.16 13.00
N GLN A 124 7.37 8.44 12.86
CA GLN A 124 6.02 8.93 12.59
C GLN A 124 6.01 9.56 11.21
N ASP A 125 5.21 9.03 10.28
CA ASP A 125 5.13 9.53 8.90
C ASP A 125 4.78 11.02 8.85
N TRP A 126 3.83 11.47 9.67
CA TRP A 126 3.42 12.87 9.74
C TRP A 126 4.60 13.80 9.93
N ALA A 127 5.53 13.48 10.84
CA ALA A 127 6.63 14.38 11.21
C ALA A 127 7.51 14.80 10.02
N PHE A 128 7.39 14.10 8.88
CA PHE A 128 8.10 14.39 7.63
C PHE A 128 7.23 15.08 6.57
N TYR A 129 5.95 15.29 6.83
CA TYR A 129 5.03 15.99 5.94
C TYR A 129 4.87 17.47 6.34
N PRO A 130 4.76 18.40 5.39
CA PRO A 130 4.61 19.83 5.67
C PRO A 130 3.19 20.21 6.13
N HIS A 131 2.41 19.24 6.63
CA HIS A 131 0.99 19.41 6.92
C HIS A 131 0.76 19.81 8.37
N THR A 132 -0.20 20.71 8.58
CA THR A 132 -0.67 21.12 9.91
C THR A 132 -2.03 20.52 10.27
N ASN A 133 -2.68 19.82 9.33
CA ASN A 133 -3.94 19.10 9.55
C ASN A 133 -3.64 17.63 9.87
N ASP A 134 -4.22 17.12 10.96
CA ASP A 134 -4.07 15.75 11.44
C ASP A 134 -4.82 14.69 10.69
N ASP A 135 -5.84 15.10 9.94
CA ASP A 135 -6.80 14.20 9.33
C ASP A 135 -6.14 13.49 8.12
N MET A 136 -5.20 12.61 8.44
CA MET A 136 -4.42 11.79 7.54
C MET A 136 -4.23 10.40 8.13
N LEU A 137 -4.10 9.41 7.25
CA LEU A 137 -3.76 8.06 7.63
C LEU A 137 -2.88 7.40 6.57
N ALA A 138 -2.12 6.41 7.00
CA ALA A 138 -1.53 5.43 6.10
C ALA A 138 -2.47 4.22 6.03
N PHE A 139 -2.78 3.77 4.82
CA PHE A 139 -3.48 2.51 4.60
C PHE A 139 -2.51 1.50 3.96
N GLY A 140 -2.50 0.28 4.51
CA GLY A 140 -1.75 -0.84 3.97
C GLY A 140 -2.70 -1.97 3.59
N LEU A 141 -2.62 -2.42 2.34
CA LEU A 141 -3.24 -3.66 1.89
C LEU A 141 -2.16 -4.75 1.84
N MET A 142 -2.28 -5.77 2.68
CA MET A 142 -1.38 -6.91 2.64
C MET A 142 -1.75 -7.77 1.43
N LEU A 143 -0.79 -7.97 0.52
CA LEU A 143 -1.00 -8.79 -0.67
C LEU A 143 -0.62 -10.26 -0.46
N GLU A 144 0.16 -10.55 0.57
CA GLU A 144 0.60 -11.88 0.98
C GLU A 144 0.42 -11.98 2.50
N ASP A 145 0.41 -13.21 3.01
CA ASP A 145 0.34 -13.45 4.46
C ASP A 145 1.55 -12.84 5.18
N VAL A 146 1.31 -12.30 6.38
CA VAL A 146 2.29 -11.56 7.21
C VAL A 146 2.72 -12.39 8.41
#